data_AF-A0A0B6Z6C0-F1
#
_entry.id   AF-A0A0B6Z6C0-F1
#
_cell.length_a   1.000
_cell.length_b   1.000
_cell.length_c   1.000
_cell.angle_alpha   90.00
_cell.angle_beta   90.00
_cell.angle_gamma   90.00
#
_symmetry.space_group_name_H-M   'P 1'
#
loop_
_entity.id
_entity.type
_entity.pdbx_description
1 polymer ?
#
loop_
_entity_poly.entity_id
_entity_poly.type
_entity_poly.pdbx_seq_one_letter_code
_entity_poly.pdbx_strand_id
1 'polypeptide(L)'
;RATTIITTTASKLLCRNPTFRILYGDQATSDCPSSDVHNITFLNGQMSSCNAVYTKATVNGVVKTVLLTADVCKDFIDQVSTADSAYELTIRDTKYPIVRPDFNTVTGSNRIAFIEVNQNILYGSSDCEQTVCPYNKATMDGRVNFQHCKIYSWGKSNSDDFSANGLNQVNVALNSGGCTDTTDNIDASSTLCFKTISGQNLLCSSDSGAPVYCPAIESNEWLLIGVAAFQENCDATSEVKVLQHPG
;
A
#
# COMPACT_ATOMS: atom_id res chain seq x y z
N ARG A 1 49.52 -33.96 16.70
CA ARG A 1 49.42 -32.62 17.36
C ARG A 1 48.13 -32.00 16.87
N ALA A 2 47.05 -32.07 17.66
CA ALA A 2 45.75 -31.53 17.25
C ALA A 2 45.66 -30.04 17.62
N THR A 3 45.13 -29.21 16.72
CA THR A 3 44.93 -27.78 16.97
C THR A 3 43.45 -27.54 17.25
N THR A 4 43.11 -27.46 18.53
CA THR A 4 41.77 -27.05 18.97
C THR A 4 41.61 -25.53 18.78
N ILE A 5 40.56 -25.10 18.09
CA ILE A 5 40.13 -23.70 18.01
C ILE A 5 38.70 -23.65 18.56
N ILE A 6 38.46 -22.81 19.58
CA ILE A 6 37.17 -22.63 20.24
C ILE A 6 36.79 -21.15 20.17
N THR A 7 35.52 -20.87 19.85
CA THR A 7 34.89 -19.54 19.80
C THR A 7 35.51 -18.55 18.80
N THR A 8 34.73 -17.77 18.05
CA THR A 8 33.55 -17.01 18.50
C THR A 8 32.21 -17.45 17.89
N THR A 9 31.19 -17.53 18.74
CA THR A 9 29.79 -17.50 18.30
C THR A 9 29.43 -16.08 17.89
N ALA A 10 29.50 -15.78 16.59
CA ALA A 10 29.02 -14.51 16.06
C ALA A 10 27.52 -14.33 16.39
N SER A 11 27.18 -13.23 17.06
CA SER A 11 25.80 -12.88 17.37
C SER A 11 25.02 -12.63 16.08
N LYS A 12 24.02 -13.49 15.82
CA LYS A 12 23.25 -13.49 14.57
C LYS A 12 22.24 -12.34 14.56
N LEU A 13 22.72 -11.12 14.32
CA LEU A 13 21.90 -9.93 14.07
C LEU A 13 21.10 -10.15 12.77
N LEU A 14 19.78 -10.25 12.88
CA LEU A 14 18.87 -10.71 11.82
C LEU A 14 18.06 -9.59 11.15
N CYS A 15 18.58 -8.37 11.11
CA CYS A 15 18.16 -7.30 10.18
C CYS A 15 19.27 -6.26 10.02
N ARG A 16 19.39 -5.68 8.81
CA ARG A 16 20.30 -4.56 8.51
C ARG A 16 19.62 -3.64 7.49
N ASN A 17 19.41 -2.36 7.84
CA ASN A 17 18.54 -1.43 7.12
C ASN A 17 19.01 -1.10 5.67
N PRO A 18 18.08 -1.01 4.68
CA PRO A 18 18.33 -0.54 3.29
C PRO A 18 17.54 0.72 2.84
N THR A 19 17.68 1.13 1.55
CA THR A 19 17.71 2.55 1.03
C THR A 19 17.32 2.71 -0.49
N PHE A 20 16.79 3.77 -1.16
CA PHE A 20 16.05 5.06 -0.87
C PHE A 20 15.09 5.47 -2.09
N ARG A 21 13.82 6.01 -1.96
CA ARG A 21 12.70 6.15 -3.01
C ARG A 21 11.20 6.45 -2.52
N ILE A 22 10.21 6.91 -3.34
CA ILE A 22 8.98 7.80 -3.05
C ILE A 22 9.44 9.26 -2.99
N LEU A 23 8.65 10.28 -3.38
CA LEU A 23 8.99 11.69 -3.11
C LEU A 23 9.54 11.91 -1.69
N TYR A 24 10.88 12.02 -1.64
CA TYR A 24 11.73 12.07 -0.44
C TYR A 24 11.64 10.87 0.54
N GLY A 25 10.84 9.86 0.24
CA GLY A 25 10.81 8.57 0.93
C GLY A 25 11.99 7.67 0.59
N ASP A 26 12.04 6.52 1.25
CA ASP A 26 13.09 5.51 1.22
C ASP A 26 12.65 4.18 0.52
N GLN A 27 13.55 3.35 -0.04
CA GLN A 27 13.18 2.27 -1.01
C GLN A 27 12.86 0.95 -0.28
N ALA A 28 11.88 0.20 -0.79
CA ALA A 28 11.62 -1.16 -0.33
C ALA A 28 12.61 -2.15 -0.98
N THR A 29 13.39 -2.85 -0.17
CA THR A 29 14.04 -4.10 -0.59
C THR A 29 13.02 -5.22 -0.75
N SER A 30 13.39 -6.26 -1.50
CA SER A 30 12.55 -7.42 -1.82
C SER A 30 12.40 -8.38 -0.63
N ASP A 31 11.92 -7.87 0.49
CA ASP A 31 11.63 -8.62 1.73
C ASP A 31 10.11 -8.81 1.88
N CYS A 32 9.67 -9.92 2.47
CA CYS A 32 8.24 -10.31 2.48
C CYS A 32 7.22 -9.21 2.89
N PRO A 33 7.50 -8.27 3.84
CA PRO A 33 6.58 -7.19 4.22
C PRO A 33 6.28 -6.14 3.14
N SER A 34 6.79 -6.29 1.91
CA SER A 34 6.39 -5.48 0.76
C SER A 34 5.69 -6.30 -0.34
N SER A 35 5.49 -7.60 -0.13
CA SER A 35 4.99 -8.54 -1.16
C SER A 35 3.48 -8.54 -1.32
N ASP A 36 2.76 -7.88 -0.41
CA ASP A 36 1.33 -7.57 -0.46
C ASP A 36 1.02 -6.25 -1.18
N VAL A 37 2.02 -5.44 -1.56
CA VAL A 37 1.82 -4.13 -2.22
C VAL A 37 1.94 -4.26 -3.74
N HIS A 38 0.85 -4.01 -4.46
CA HIS A 38 0.69 -4.33 -5.87
C HIS A 38 0.43 -3.10 -6.76
N ASN A 39 0.77 -3.21 -8.05
CA ASN A 39 0.83 -2.11 -8.99
C ASN A 39 -0.20 -2.28 -10.14
N ILE A 40 -1.34 -1.63 -10.01
CA ILE A 40 -2.38 -1.60 -11.04
C ILE A 40 -1.90 -0.68 -12.17
N THR A 41 -1.31 -1.24 -13.22
CA THR A 41 -0.76 -0.50 -14.37
C THR A 41 -1.76 -0.34 -15.51
N PHE A 42 -1.69 0.78 -16.24
CA PHE A 42 -2.51 1.01 -17.45
C PHE A 42 -1.64 1.23 -18.69
N LEU A 43 -2.00 0.58 -19.81
CA LEU A 43 -1.26 0.52 -21.09
C LEU A 43 0.24 0.21 -20.87
N ASN A 44 0.54 -1.00 -20.41
CA ASN A 44 1.90 -1.49 -20.14
C ASN A 44 2.71 -0.59 -19.18
N GLY A 45 2.04 0.21 -18.35
CA GLY A 45 2.63 1.18 -17.41
C GLY A 45 2.83 2.59 -17.97
N GLN A 46 2.32 2.92 -19.17
CA GLN A 46 2.59 4.20 -19.84
C GLN A 46 1.70 5.37 -19.42
N MET A 47 0.43 5.15 -19.01
CA MET A 47 -0.48 6.28 -18.73
C MET A 47 -0.69 6.58 -17.24
N SER A 48 -0.80 5.55 -16.40
CA SER A 48 -0.92 5.70 -14.94
C SER A 48 -0.65 4.37 -14.25
N SER A 49 -0.39 4.44 -12.95
CA SER A 49 -0.57 3.33 -12.01
C SER A 49 -1.57 3.69 -10.90
N CYS A 50 -2.02 2.68 -10.17
CA CYS A 50 -2.64 2.78 -8.85
C CYS A 50 -2.06 1.69 -7.95
N ASN A 51 -2.06 1.89 -6.65
CA ASN A 51 -1.64 0.86 -5.70
C ASN A 51 -2.83 -0.01 -5.24
N ALA A 52 -2.54 -1.22 -4.79
CA ALA A 52 -3.47 -2.01 -3.99
C ALA A 52 -2.71 -2.87 -2.97
N VAL A 53 -3.41 -3.33 -1.93
CA VAL A 53 -2.84 -4.19 -0.87
C VAL A 53 -3.58 -5.51 -0.71
N TYR A 54 -2.84 -6.63 -0.66
CA TYR A 54 -3.41 -7.97 -0.53
C TYR A 54 -3.73 -8.31 0.93
N THR A 55 -5.02 -8.27 1.27
CA THR A 55 -5.50 -8.38 2.65
C THR A 55 -6.83 -9.13 2.76
N LYS A 56 -7.31 -9.33 3.99
CA LYS A 56 -8.61 -9.95 4.30
C LYS A 56 -9.62 -8.88 4.66
N ALA A 57 -10.69 -8.76 3.88
CA ALA A 57 -11.75 -7.79 4.10
C ALA A 57 -13.13 -8.45 4.05
N THR A 58 -14.12 -7.82 4.70
CA THR A 58 -15.52 -8.26 4.64
C THR A 58 -16.19 -7.65 3.41
N VAL A 59 -16.32 -8.44 2.34
CA VAL A 59 -16.92 -8.02 1.06
C VAL A 59 -18.33 -8.62 0.97
N ASN A 60 -19.36 -7.78 0.87
CA ASN A 60 -20.77 -8.17 0.85
C ASN A 60 -21.17 -9.13 1.99
N GLY A 61 -20.63 -8.89 3.20
CA GLY A 61 -20.90 -9.70 4.40
C GLY A 61 -20.08 -10.99 4.51
N VAL A 62 -19.18 -11.27 3.55
CA VAL A 62 -18.32 -12.47 3.55
C VAL A 62 -16.86 -12.03 3.69
N VAL A 63 -16.11 -12.64 4.63
CA VAL A 63 -14.66 -12.43 4.72
C VAL A 63 -13.99 -13.10 3.52
N LYS A 64 -13.31 -12.30 2.70
CA LYS A 64 -12.56 -12.75 1.51
C LYS A 64 -11.14 -12.20 1.55
N THR A 65 -10.23 -12.88 0.88
CA THR A 65 -8.93 -12.28 0.54
C THR A 65 -9.05 -11.54 -0.78
N VAL A 66 -8.62 -10.27 -0.82
CA VAL A 66 -8.81 -9.35 -1.94
C VAL A 66 -7.65 -8.37 -2.04
N LEU A 67 -7.55 -7.68 -3.18
CA LEU A 67 -6.75 -6.47 -3.31
C LEU A 67 -7.60 -5.27 -2.88
N LEU A 68 -7.23 -4.58 -1.80
CA LEU A 68 -7.87 -3.35 -1.34
C LEU A 68 -7.19 -2.13 -2.00
N THR A 69 -7.99 -1.18 -2.49
CA THR A 69 -7.52 0.07 -3.11
C THR A 69 -8.51 1.22 -2.86
N ALA A 70 -8.23 2.42 -3.38
CA ALA A 70 -9.15 3.56 -3.36
C ALA A 70 -10.20 3.46 -4.48
N ASP A 71 -11.40 4.00 -4.27
CA ASP A 71 -12.49 3.90 -5.26
C ASP A 71 -12.18 4.60 -6.59
N VAL A 72 -11.42 5.69 -6.57
CA VAL A 72 -10.89 6.34 -7.80
C VAL A 72 -10.12 5.34 -8.69
N CYS A 73 -9.37 4.41 -8.10
CA CYS A 73 -8.61 3.40 -8.83
C CYS A 73 -9.53 2.32 -9.42
N LYS A 74 -10.59 1.93 -8.71
CA LYS A 74 -11.67 1.11 -9.26
C LYS A 74 -12.36 1.83 -10.42
N ASP A 75 -12.72 3.10 -10.27
CA ASP A 75 -13.51 3.80 -11.28
C ASP A 75 -12.70 4.02 -12.57
N PHE A 76 -11.37 4.19 -12.47
CA PHE A 76 -10.45 4.06 -13.61
C PHE A 76 -10.45 2.64 -14.20
N ILE A 77 -10.33 1.57 -13.40
CA ILE A 77 -10.40 0.17 -13.87
C ILE A 77 -11.72 -0.09 -14.62
N ASP A 78 -12.84 0.31 -14.04
CA ASP A 78 -14.17 0.09 -14.61
C ASP A 78 -14.32 0.82 -15.94
N GLN A 79 -13.90 2.10 -16.00
CA GLN A 79 -13.90 2.89 -17.23
C GLN A 79 -13.08 2.21 -18.33
N VAL A 80 -11.82 1.84 -18.06
CA VAL A 80 -10.97 1.20 -19.09
C VAL A 80 -11.44 -0.20 -19.47
N SER A 81 -12.09 -0.94 -18.55
CA SER A 81 -12.64 -2.27 -18.84
C SER A 81 -13.77 -2.29 -19.88
N THR A 82 -14.28 -1.11 -20.28
CA THR A 82 -15.28 -0.96 -21.36
C THR A 82 -14.69 -0.60 -22.72
N ALA A 83 -13.37 -0.33 -22.81
CA ALA A 83 -12.71 0.26 -23.98
C ALA A 83 -12.00 -0.73 -24.92
N ASP A 84 -12.25 -2.04 -24.76
CA ASP A 84 -11.76 -3.15 -25.61
C ASP A 84 -10.28 -3.04 -26.02
N SER A 85 -9.43 -2.66 -25.06
CA SER A 85 -8.02 -2.34 -25.25
C SER A 85 -7.13 -3.15 -24.31
N ALA A 86 -5.89 -3.40 -24.71
CA ALA A 86 -4.95 -4.21 -23.92
C ALA A 86 -4.39 -3.44 -22.72
N TYR A 87 -4.92 -3.73 -21.52
CA TYR A 87 -4.37 -3.25 -20.25
C TYR A 87 -3.87 -4.45 -19.41
N GLU A 88 -2.98 -4.20 -18.45
CA GLU A 88 -2.33 -5.24 -17.64
C GLU A 88 -2.39 -4.89 -16.14
N LEU A 89 -3.11 -5.67 -15.34
CA LEU A 89 -2.99 -5.64 -13.88
C LEU A 89 -1.67 -6.33 -13.51
N THR A 90 -0.73 -5.61 -12.89
CA THR A 90 0.58 -6.17 -12.50
C THR A 90 0.56 -6.55 -11.02
N ILE A 91 0.48 -7.85 -10.74
CA ILE A 91 0.52 -8.39 -9.37
C ILE A 91 1.89 -9.05 -9.19
N ARG A 92 2.72 -8.48 -8.31
CA ARG A 92 4.16 -8.78 -8.20
C ARG A 92 4.83 -8.49 -9.56
N ASP A 93 5.62 -9.40 -10.11
CA ASP A 93 6.21 -9.29 -11.46
C ASP A 93 5.30 -9.83 -12.58
N THR A 94 4.14 -10.42 -12.24
CA THR A 94 3.25 -11.05 -13.23
C THR A 94 2.20 -10.05 -13.73
N LYS A 95 2.17 -9.88 -15.06
CA LYS A 95 1.14 -9.12 -15.78
C LYS A 95 -0.04 -10.02 -16.11
N TYR A 96 -1.23 -9.61 -15.71
CA TYR A 96 -2.49 -10.28 -16.03
C TYR A 96 -3.31 -9.34 -16.94
N PRO A 97 -3.84 -9.82 -18.08
CA PRO A 97 -4.66 -8.98 -18.93
C PRO A 97 -5.91 -8.53 -18.17
N ILE A 98 -6.29 -7.25 -18.28
CA ILE A 98 -7.53 -6.72 -17.68
C ILE A 98 -8.72 -7.13 -18.57
N VAL A 99 -8.94 -8.44 -18.65
CA VAL A 99 -10.00 -9.09 -19.43
C VAL A 99 -10.92 -9.81 -18.45
N ARG A 100 -12.22 -9.53 -18.51
CA ARG A 100 -13.22 -10.28 -17.75
C ARG A 100 -13.26 -11.70 -18.33
N PRO A 101 -13.12 -12.76 -17.51
CA PRO A 101 -13.66 -12.85 -16.15
C PRO A 101 -12.62 -12.96 -15.01
N ASP A 102 -11.34 -12.66 -15.25
CA ASP A 102 -10.25 -13.03 -14.31
C ASP A 102 -10.28 -12.26 -12.98
N PHE A 103 -10.97 -11.13 -12.93
CA PHE A 103 -11.21 -10.33 -11.73
C PHE A 103 -12.61 -9.68 -11.74
N ASN A 104 -13.09 -9.27 -10.56
CA ASN A 104 -14.28 -8.44 -10.38
C ASN A 104 -13.95 -7.23 -9.48
N THR A 105 -14.60 -6.09 -9.72
CA THR A 105 -14.48 -4.88 -8.88
C THR A 105 -15.70 -4.72 -7.97
N VAL A 106 -15.48 -4.31 -6.71
CA VAL A 106 -16.56 -4.08 -5.73
C VAL A 106 -16.31 -2.79 -4.96
N THR A 107 -17.30 -1.89 -4.94
CA THR A 107 -17.27 -0.68 -4.10
C THR A 107 -17.38 -1.06 -2.62
N GLY A 108 -16.52 -0.52 -1.77
CA GLY A 108 -16.62 -0.63 -0.32
C GLY A 108 -17.21 0.63 0.34
N SER A 109 -17.28 0.61 1.67
CA SER A 109 -17.61 1.80 2.46
C SER A 109 -16.44 2.81 2.45
N ASN A 110 -16.72 4.07 2.77
CA ASN A 110 -15.68 5.08 3.06
C ASN A 110 -14.64 5.26 1.92
N ARG A 111 -15.13 5.30 0.66
CA ARG A 111 -14.34 5.55 -0.56
C ARG A 111 -13.29 4.48 -0.92
N ILE A 112 -13.33 3.30 -0.30
CA ILE A 112 -12.46 2.17 -0.72
C ILE A 112 -13.12 1.35 -1.85
N ALA A 113 -12.31 0.53 -2.53
CA ALA A 113 -12.78 -0.53 -3.39
C ALA A 113 -11.95 -1.81 -3.22
N PHE A 114 -12.55 -2.93 -3.60
CA PHE A 114 -11.91 -4.24 -3.61
C PHE A 114 -11.79 -4.75 -5.06
N ILE A 115 -10.68 -5.40 -5.38
CA ILE A 115 -10.54 -6.22 -6.59
C ILE A 115 -10.51 -7.68 -6.16
N GLU A 116 -11.57 -8.40 -6.51
CA GLU A 116 -11.74 -9.84 -6.30
C GLU A 116 -11.10 -10.58 -7.48
N VAL A 117 -9.82 -10.93 -7.37
CA VAL A 117 -9.12 -11.76 -8.36
C VAL A 117 -9.40 -13.25 -8.12
N ASN A 118 -9.49 -14.05 -9.19
CA ASN A 118 -9.62 -15.50 -9.07
C ASN A 118 -8.41 -16.10 -8.35
N GLN A 119 -8.59 -16.90 -7.30
CA GLN A 119 -7.48 -17.34 -6.42
C GLN A 119 -6.34 -18.05 -7.17
N ASN A 120 -6.65 -18.76 -8.26
CA ASN A 120 -5.67 -19.43 -9.11
C ASN A 120 -4.62 -18.48 -9.75
N ILE A 121 -4.93 -17.18 -9.83
CA ILE A 121 -4.06 -16.12 -10.36
C ILE A 121 -2.93 -15.79 -9.37
N LEU A 122 -3.22 -15.85 -8.06
CA LEU A 122 -2.34 -15.32 -7.02
C LEU A 122 -1.32 -16.32 -6.48
N TYR A 123 -1.51 -17.62 -6.65
CA TYR A 123 -0.63 -18.64 -6.07
C TYR A 123 0.74 -18.67 -6.77
N GLY A 124 1.72 -17.96 -6.19
CA GLY A 124 3.10 -17.87 -6.67
C GLY A 124 4.07 -18.85 -6.01
N SER A 125 3.60 -19.66 -5.06
CA SER A 125 4.38 -20.67 -4.32
C SER A 125 5.65 -20.14 -3.60
N SER A 126 5.57 -18.94 -3.05
CA SER A 126 6.64 -18.34 -2.23
C SER A 126 6.23 -18.11 -0.77
N ASP A 127 7.14 -18.36 0.18
CA ASP A 127 6.86 -18.29 1.63
C ASP A 127 6.49 -16.88 2.15
N CYS A 128 6.69 -15.85 1.32
CA CYS A 128 6.28 -14.48 1.59
C CYS A 128 4.77 -14.22 1.43
N GLU A 129 4.00 -15.13 0.80
CA GLU A 129 2.60 -14.88 0.39
C GLU A 129 1.60 -14.93 1.55
N GLN A 130 1.72 -13.96 2.46
CA GLN A 130 0.88 -13.83 3.65
C GLN A 130 0.06 -12.55 3.57
N THR A 131 -1.23 -12.66 3.90
CA THR A 131 -2.15 -11.52 3.98
C THR A 131 -1.79 -10.66 5.17
N VAL A 132 -1.54 -9.37 5.00
CA VAL A 132 -1.30 -8.47 6.14
C VAL A 132 -2.51 -8.44 7.08
N CYS A 133 -2.24 -8.40 8.38
CA CYS A 133 -3.23 -8.26 9.44
C CYS A 133 -3.89 -6.86 9.38
N PRO A 134 -5.21 -6.75 9.14
CA PRO A 134 -5.90 -5.48 9.13
C PRO A 134 -6.15 -4.94 10.55
N TYR A 135 -6.08 -3.63 10.72
CA TYR A 135 -6.45 -2.95 11.95
C TYR A 135 -7.98 -2.91 12.13
N ASN A 136 -8.48 -3.59 13.16
CA ASN A 136 -9.87 -3.51 13.60
C ASN A 136 -9.96 -2.62 14.86
N LYS A 137 -10.61 -1.45 14.73
CA LYS A 137 -10.71 -0.48 15.84
C LYS A 137 -11.44 -1.03 17.07
N ALA A 138 -12.42 -1.93 16.90
CA ALA A 138 -13.17 -2.49 18.03
C ALA A 138 -12.36 -3.47 18.90
N THR A 139 -11.20 -3.95 18.43
CA THR A 139 -10.37 -4.96 19.12
C THR A 139 -8.90 -4.55 19.32
N MET A 140 -8.44 -3.48 18.65
CA MET A 140 -7.05 -3.03 18.66
C MET A 140 -6.86 -1.56 19.07
N ASP A 141 -7.92 -0.84 19.48
CA ASP A 141 -7.77 0.55 19.95
C ASP A 141 -6.80 0.63 21.14
N GLY A 142 -6.02 1.72 21.20
CA GLY A 142 -4.93 1.90 22.16
C GLY A 142 -3.74 0.94 22.04
N ARG A 143 -3.75 -0.06 21.15
CA ARG A 143 -2.68 -1.07 20.99
C ARG A 143 -1.76 -0.85 19.78
N VAL A 144 -1.91 0.28 19.08
CA VAL A 144 -1.18 0.60 17.84
C VAL A 144 -0.33 1.87 17.99
N ASN A 145 0.94 1.81 17.59
CA ASN A 145 1.87 2.92 17.63
C ASN A 145 1.70 3.82 16.40
N PHE A 146 0.67 4.66 16.43
CA PHE A 146 0.31 5.62 15.38
C PHE A 146 1.36 6.72 15.09
N GLN A 147 2.53 6.69 15.74
CA GLN A 147 3.62 7.67 15.54
C GLN A 147 4.82 7.10 14.78
N HIS A 148 4.82 5.80 14.47
CA HIS A 148 5.93 5.10 13.81
C HIS A 148 5.45 4.29 12.59
N CYS A 149 4.56 4.90 11.80
CA CYS A 149 3.87 4.24 10.70
C CYS A 149 4.64 4.40 9.38
N LYS A 150 4.23 3.64 8.36
CA LYS A 150 4.79 3.67 7.02
C LYS A 150 3.71 3.63 5.96
N ILE A 151 3.87 4.42 4.91
CA ILE A 151 3.13 4.29 3.64
C ILE A 151 4.04 3.66 2.60
N TYR A 152 3.51 2.80 1.72
CA TYR A 152 4.24 2.13 0.64
C TYR A 152 3.55 2.37 -0.71
N SER A 153 4.31 2.67 -1.78
CA SER A 153 3.75 3.04 -3.08
C SER A 153 4.64 2.69 -4.29
N TRP A 154 4.00 2.41 -5.43
CA TRP A 154 4.55 2.35 -6.79
C TRP A 154 4.34 3.65 -7.62
N GLY A 155 3.90 4.73 -6.96
CA GLY A 155 3.59 6.03 -7.59
C GLY A 155 4.82 6.80 -8.08
N LYS A 156 4.59 8.02 -8.59
CA LYS A 156 5.67 8.83 -9.18
C LYS A 156 6.64 9.32 -8.12
N SER A 157 7.88 8.84 -8.20
CA SER A 157 8.97 9.17 -7.29
C SER A 157 9.59 10.55 -7.53
N ASN A 158 9.33 11.18 -8.68
CA ASN A 158 9.83 12.51 -9.02
C ASN A 158 8.69 13.41 -9.54
N SER A 159 8.62 14.63 -9.00
CA SER A 159 7.63 15.66 -9.35
C SER A 159 7.98 16.45 -10.60
N ASP A 160 9.26 16.57 -10.96
CA ASP A 160 9.71 17.32 -12.15
C ASP A 160 9.41 16.60 -13.48
N ASP A 161 9.56 15.26 -13.51
CA ASP A 161 9.49 14.45 -14.75
C ASP A 161 8.42 13.35 -14.72
N PHE A 162 7.68 13.21 -13.60
CA PHE A 162 6.68 12.17 -13.37
C PHE A 162 7.20 10.74 -13.62
N SER A 163 8.48 10.49 -13.35
CA SER A 163 9.07 9.14 -13.34
C SER A 163 8.73 8.36 -12.05
N ALA A 164 8.60 7.04 -12.19
CA ALA A 164 8.45 6.10 -11.08
C ALA A 164 9.59 5.09 -11.14
N ASN A 165 10.13 4.71 -9.98
CA ASN A 165 11.25 3.79 -9.89
C ASN A 165 11.06 2.81 -8.70
N GLY A 166 10.28 1.75 -8.93
CA GLY A 166 10.16 0.59 -8.03
C GLY A 166 9.30 0.75 -6.76
N LEU A 167 9.38 -0.29 -5.92
CA LEU A 167 8.90 -0.40 -4.54
C LEU A 167 9.46 0.66 -3.61
N ASN A 168 8.64 1.57 -3.08
CA ASN A 168 9.07 2.71 -2.28
C ASN A 168 8.22 2.90 -1.00
N GLN A 169 8.75 3.56 0.05
CA GLN A 169 8.11 3.76 1.38
C GLN A 169 8.41 5.13 2.02
N VAL A 170 7.53 5.68 2.88
CA VAL A 170 7.81 6.86 3.73
C VAL A 170 7.41 6.61 5.18
N ASN A 171 8.23 7.05 6.15
CA ASN A 171 7.86 7.07 7.56
C ASN A 171 6.88 8.24 7.85
N VAL A 172 5.69 7.90 8.34
CA VAL A 172 4.59 8.84 8.62
C VAL A 172 4.06 8.67 10.05
N ALA A 173 3.45 9.73 10.58
CA ALA A 173 2.76 9.73 11.87
C ALA A 173 1.34 10.27 11.72
N LEU A 174 0.40 9.73 12.50
CA LEU A 174 -1.00 10.17 12.51
C LEU A 174 -1.08 11.64 12.94
N ASN A 175 -1.66 12.50 12.09
CA ASN A 175 -2.00 13.86 12.46
C ASN A 175 -3.36 13.88 13.16
N SER A 176 -3.35 13.96 14.49
CA SER A 176 -4.57 14.00 15.31
C SER A 176 -5.41 15.28 15.15
N GLY A 177 -4.87 16.31 14.48
CA GLY A 177 -5.64 17.49 14.04
C GLY A 177 -6.55 17.25 12.83
N GLY A 178 -6.50 16.06 12.21
CA GLY A 178 -7.01 15.85 10.86
C GLY A 178 -5.99 16.33 9.81
N CYS A 179 -6.40 16.32 8.54
CA CYS A 179 -5.63 16.97 7.48
C CYS A 179 -6.15 18.40 7.29
N THR A 180 -5.25 19.38 7.32
CA THR A 180 -5.57 20.80 7.09
C THR A 180 -5.13 21.27 5.70
N ASP A 181 -4.13 20.61 5.12
CA ASP A 181 -3.39 21.10 3.95
C ASP A 181 -3.74 20.32 2.67
N THR A 182 -4.77 19.48 2.74
CA THR A 182 -5.26 18.63 1.64
C THR A 182 -6.49 19.26 0.97
N THR A 183 -6.36 19.66 -0.30
CA THR A 183 -7.40 20.39 -1.04
C THR A 183 -8.55 19.54 -1.59
N ASP A 184 -8.49 18.21 -1.44
CA ASP A 184 -9.46 17.30 -2.03
C ASP A 184 -10.81 17.25 -1.26
N ASN A 185 -11.90 17.05 -2.00
CA ASN A 185 -13.27 16.98 -1.46
C ASN A 185 -13.64 15.62 -0.83
N ILE A 186 -12.67 14.82 -0.35
CA ILE A 186 -12.96 13.58 0.38
C ILE A 186 -13.35 13.95 1.82
N ASP A 187 -14.64 13.80 2.10
CA ASP A 187 -15.29 14.30 3.33
C ASP A 187 -14.85 13.51 4.57
N ALA A 188 -14.40 14.24 5.59
CA ALA A 188 -13.35 13.78 6.51
C ALA A 188 -13.82 12.92 7.69
N SER A 189 -15.10 12.54 7.74
CA SER A 189 -15.69 11.79 8.87
C SER A 189 -15.22 10.33 9.02
N SER A 190 -14.60 9.76 7.98
CA SER A 190 -14.14 8.37 7.93
C SER A 190 -12.69 8.17 7.49
N THR A 191 -11.97 9.27 7.24
CA THR A 191 -10.56 9.26 6.83
C THR A 191 -9.65 9.57 8.01
N LEU A 192 -8.58 8.79 8.16
CA LEU A 192 -7.48 9.14 9.06
C LEU A 192 -6.51 10.08 8.33
N CYS A 193 -5.87 11.01 9.04
CA CYS A 193 -4.80 11.82 8.47
C CYS A 193 -3.44 11.35 8.97
N PHE A 194 -2.47 11.21 8.08
CA PHE A 194 -1.06 11.00 8.42
C PHE A 194 -0.20 12.06 7.74
N LYS A 195 0.98 12.35 8.29
CA LYS A 195 1.96 13.25 7.69
C LYS A 195 3.38 12.70 7.80
N THR A 196 4.27 13.14 6.92
CA THR A 196 5.69 12.72 6.96
C THR A 196 6.36 13.19 8.23
N ILE A 197 7.25 12.35 8.77
CA ILE A 197 8.04 12.71 9.96
C ILE A 197 9.13 13.74 9.62
N SER A 198 9.55 13.83 8.34
CA SER A 198 10.50 14.84 7.85
C SER A 198 9.87 16.20 7.53
N GLY A 199 8.54 16.30 7.47
CA GLY A 199 7.83 17.50 7.02
C GLY A 199 7.94 17.78 5.52
N GLN A 200 8.52 16.85 4.75
CA GLN A 200 8.58 16.93 3.29
C GLN A 200 7.26 16.50 2.67
N ASN A 201 6.98 16.99 1.46
CA ASN A 201 5.78 16.59 0.72
C ASN A 201 5.81 15.10 0.35
N LEU A 202 4.64 14.47 0.36
CA LEU A 202 4.52 13.02 0.37
C LEU A 202 4.06 12.43 -0.97
N LEU A 203 3.05 13.04 -1.58
CA LEU A 203 2.25 12.41 -2.62
C LEU A 203 2.45 13.03 -4.01
N CYS A 204 2.23 12.21 -5.02
CA CYS A 204 2.14 12.56 -6.43
C CYS A 204 1.19 11.60 -7.15
N SER A 205 1.13 11.72 -8.48
CA SER A 205 0.31 10.86 -9.33
C SER A 205 0.60 9.39 -9.05
N SER A 206 -0.46 8.59 -9.09
CA SER A 206 -0.42 7.14 -8.91
C SER A 206 -0.08 6.62 -7.51
N ASP A 207 -0.02 7.48 -6.48
CA ASP A 207 0.06 7.04 -5.08
C ASP A 207 -1.28 6.53 -4.51
N SER A 208 -2.42 6.83 -5.15
CA SER A 208 -3.74 6.38 -4.67
C SER A 208 -3.82 4.87 -4.49
N GLY A 209 -4.43 4.44 -3.38
CA GLY A 209 -4.45 3.05 -2.94
C GLY A 209 -3.22 2.59 -2.15
N ALA A 210 -2.20 3.45 -1.94
CA ALA A 210 -0.96 3.09 -1.24
C ALA A 210 -1.22 2.66 0.22
N PRO A 211 -0.92 1.42 0.62
CA PRO A 211 -1.20 0.98 1.98
C PRO A 211 -0.38 1.72 3.03
N VAL A 212 -1.04 2.00 4.16
CA VAL A 212 -0.44 2.59 5.36
C VAL A 212 -0.49 1.59 6.50
N TYR A 213 0.68 1.28 7.06
CA TYR A 213 0.87 0.32 8.14
C TYR A 213 1.38 1.01 9.40
N CYS A 214 0.95 0.57 10.58
CA CYS A 214 1.52 1.00 11.86
C CYS A 214 1.87 -0.23 12.71
N PRO A 215 2.94 -0.19 13.52
CA PRO A 215 3.32 -1.33 14.35
C PRO A 215 2.43 -1.43 15.59
N ALA A 216 2.01 -2.65 15.94
CA ALA A 216 1.39 -2.95 17.23
C ALA A 216 2.38 -2.71 18.38
N ILE A 217 1.93 -2.12 19.47
CA ILE A 217 2.80 -1.68 20.60
C ILE A 217 3.47 -2.87 21.30
N GLU A 218 2.78 -4.01 21.39
CA GLU A 218 3.24 -5.18 22.15
C GLU A 218 4.14 -6.12 21.34
N SER A 219 3.85 -6.32 20.04
CA SER A 219 4.54 -7.29 19.17
C SER A 219 5.45 -6.64 18.12
N ASN A 220 5.33 -5.33 17.88
CA ASN A 220 5.93 -4.61 16.74
C ASN A 220 5.54 -5.21 15.36
N GLU A 221 4.40 -5.89 15.30
CA GLU A 221 3.79 -6.42 14.08
C GLU A 221 3.14 -5.29 13.26
N TRP A 222 3.37 -5.26 11.96
CA TRP A 222 2.81 -4.23 11.08
C TRP A 222 1.35 -4.52 10.74
N LEU A 223 0.46 -3.64 11.20
CA LEU A 223 -0.98 -3.72 10.95
C LEU A 223 -1.37 -2.75 9.84
N LEU A 224 -2.13 -3.23 8.85
CA LEU A 224 -2.68 -2.40 7.78
C LEU A 224 -3.81 -1.52 8.33
N ILE A 225 -3.58 -0.21 8.34
CA ILE A 225 -4.55 0.79 8.82
C ILE A 225 -5.58 1.12 7.73
N GLY A 226 -5.15 1.12 6.47
CA GLY A 226 -5.95 1.59 5.35
C GLY A 226 -5.08 1.90 4.13
N VAL A 227 -5.66 2.59 3.15
CA VAL A 227 -4.99 2.94 1.89
C VAL A 227 -5.07 4.45 1.62
N ALA A 228 -4.05 5.01 0.97
CA ALA A 228 -4.01 6.42 0.60
C ALA A 228 -5.15 6.79 -0.36
N ALA A 229 -5.73 7.96 -0.14
CA ALA A 229 -6.82 8.49 -0.94
C ALA A 229 -6.35 9.04 -2.30
N PHE A 230 -7.24 9.72 -3.02
CA PHE A 230 -6.85 10.56 -4.15
C PHE A 230 -6.22 11.87 -3.67
N GLN A 231 -5.18 12.33 -4.36
CA GLN A 231 -4.75 13.73 -4.33
C GLN A 231 -4.49 14.23 -5.76
N GLU A 232 -4.84 15.49 -5.98
CA GLU A 232 -4.86 16.15 -7.28
C GLU A 232 -3.48 16.68 -7.70
N ASN A 233 -2.69 17.14 -6.74
CA ASN A 233 -1.43 17.85 -6.97
C ASN A 233 -0.23 17.05 -6.42
N CYS A 234 0.81 16.89 -7.24
CA CYS A 234 2.10 16.40 -6.77
C CYS A 234 2.82 17.42 -5.91
N ASP A 235 3.59 16.94 -4.93
CA ASP A 235 4.57 17.75 -4.19
C ASP A 235 3.94 19.00 -3.52
N ALA A 236 2.68 18.86 -3.10
CA ALA A 236 1.86 19.97 -2.61
C ALA A 236 1.69 19.98 -1.07
N THR A 237 1.78 18.81 -0.42
CA THR A 237 1.61 18.68 1.03
C THR A 237 2.36 17.48 1.60
N SER A 238 2.75 17.59 2.88
CA SER A 238 3.29 16.49 3.69
C SER A 238 2.20 15.53 4.21
N GLU A 239 0.93 15.85 4.01
CA GLU A 239 -0.23 15.12 4.54
C GLU A 239 -0.86 14.14 3.54
N VAL A 240 -1.30 12.98 4.04
CA VAL A 240 -2.09 11.98 3.31
C VAL A 240 -3.39 11.68 4.06
N LYS A 241 -4.52 11.81 3.36
CA LYS A 241 -5.78 11.19 3.80
C LYS A 241 -5.69 9.68 3.54
N VAL A 242 -5.98 8.90 4.58
CA VAL A 242 -5.99 7.43 4.56
C VAL A 242 -7.42 6.94 4.74
N LEU A 243 -7.89 6.21 3.75
CA LEU A 243 -9.18 5.53 3.74
C LEU A 243 -9.05 4.28 4.62
N GLN A 244 -9.70 4.28 5.79
CA GLN A 244 -9.48 3.24 6.81
C GLN A 244 -9.94 1.85 6.32
N HIS A 245 -9.18 0.81 6.66
CA HIS A 245 -9.57 -0.58 6.41
C HIS A 245 -10.93 -0.90 7.09
N PRO A 246 -11.84 -1.61 6.41
CA PRO A 246 -13.11 -2.12 6.98
C PRO A 246 -12.84 -3.38 7.80
N GLY A 247 -12.10 -3.21 8.91
CA GLY A 247 -11.68 -4.27 9.82
C GLY A 247 -12.75 -4.65 10.85
#